data_AF-A0A933K4S4-F1
#
_entry.id   AF-A0A933K4S4-F1
#
_cell.length_a   1.000
_cell.length_b   1.000
_cell.length_c   1.000
_cell.angle_alpha   90.00
_cell.angle_beta   90.00
_cell.angle_gamma   90.00
#
_symmetry.space_group_name_H-M   'P 1'
#
loop_
_entity.id
_entity.type
_entity.pdbx_description
1 polymer ?
#
loop_
_entity_poly.entity_id
_entity_poly.type
_entity_poly.pdbx_seq_one_letter_code
_entity_poly.pdbx_strand_id
1 'polypeptide(L)' 'MLPQEKAALIARLDRTDFLLVLSREQIDVFHVDIKDLERELSRG' A
#
# COMPACT_ATOMS: atom_id res chain seq x y z
N MET A 1 -9.26 -8.00 -3.49
CA MET A 1 -9.42 -7.04 -4.60
C MET A 1 -10.01 -5.77 -4.02
N LEU A 2 -9.24 -4.67 -3.95
CA LEU A 2 -9.80 -3.37 -3.60
C LEU A 2 -10.74 -2.93 -4.73
N PRO A 3 -11.96 -2.46 -4.45
CA PRO A 3 -12.78 -1.81 -5.46
C PRO A 3 -11.98 -0.62 -6.04
N GLN A 4 -11.85 -0.55 -7.36
CA GLN A 4 -11.09 0.51 -8.04
C GLN A 4 -11.57 1.92 -7.65
N GLU A 5 -12.87 2.05 -7.38
CA GLU A 5 -13.50 3.28 -6.86
C GLU A 5 -12.95 3.70 -5.50
N LYS A 6 -12.71 2.73 -4.61
CA LYS A 6 -12.10 2.96 -3.29
C LYS A 6 -10.63 3.35 -3.45
N ALA A 7 -9.90 2.69 -4.34
CA ALA A 7 -8.51 3.04 -4.63
C ALA A 7 -8.36 4.47 -5.22
N ALA A 8 -9.26 4.86 -6.13
CA ALA A 8 -9.27 6.20 -6.72
C ALA A 8 -9.60 7.31 -5.71
N LEU A 9 -10.47 7.03 -4.73
CA LEU A 9 -10.75 7.94 -3.62
C LEU A 9 -9.51 8.14 -2.73
N ILE A 10 -8.84 7.05 -2.36
CA ILE A 10 -7.65 7.12 -1.51
C ILE A 10 -6.50 7.80 -2.27
N ALA A 11 -6.35 7.58 -3.59
CA ALA A 11 -5.30 8.23 -4.42
C ALA A 11 -5.41 9.76 -4.55
N ARG A 12 -6.52 10.38 -4.12
CA ARG A 12 -6.67 11.83 -4.01
C ARG A 12 -6.23 12.40 -2.65
N LEU A 13 -5.85 11.55 -1.71
CA LEU A 13 -5.31 11.93 -0.41
C LEU A 13 -3.80 12.16 -0.53
N ASP A 14 -3.25 13.03 0.30
CA ASP A 14 -1.80 13.05 0.49
C ASP A 14 -1.33 11.73 1.13
N ARG A 15 -0.02 11.48 1.08
CA ARG A 15 0.57 10.21 1.52
C ARG A 15 0.17 9.82 2.96
N THR A 16 0.01 10.79 3.86
CA THR A 16 -0.31 10.52 5.27
C THR A 16 -1.76 10.09 5.43
N ASP A 17 -2.66 10.86 4.82
CA ASP A 17 -4.10 10.56 4.82
C ASP A 17 -4.38 9.22 4.12
N PHE A 18 -3.66 8.94 3.03
CA PHE A 18 -3.70 7.65 2.33
C PHE A 18 -3.37 6.47 3.28
N LEU A 19 -2.25 6.55 4.00
CA LEU A 19 -1.83 5.50 4.95
C LEU A 19 -2.78 5.34 6.14
N LEU A 20 -3.34 6.45 6.63
CA LEU A 20 -4.29 6.42 7.74
C LEU A 20 -5.60 5.73 7.37
N VAL A 21 -6.11 5.96 6.16
CA VAL A 21 -7.31 5.29 5.64
C VAL A 21 -7.06 3.79 5.46
N LEU A 22 -5.92 3.40 4.91
CA LEU A 22 -5.57 1.98 4.75
C LEU A 22 -5.50 1.23 6.07
N SER A 23 -4.90 1.85 7.08
CA SER A 23 -4.82 1.31 8.44
C SER A 23 -6.20 1.12 9.07
N ARG A 24 -7.10 2.11 8.94
CA ARG A 24 -8.49 2.04 9.44
C ARG A 24 -9.30 0.92 8.80
N GLU A 25 -9.11 0.71 7.50
CA GLU A 25 -9.83 -0.30 6.73
C GLU A 25 -9.22 -1.71 6.84
N GLN A 26 -8.12 -1.86 7.59
CA GLN A 26 -7.33 -3.10 7.69
C GLN A 26 -6.97 -3.68 6.31
N ILE A 27 -6.75 -2.80 5.33
CA ILE A 27 -6.44 -3.22 3.97
C ILE A 27 -4.92 -3.33 3.85
N ASP A 28 -4.46 -4.57 3.71
CA ASP A 28 -3.10 -4.82 3.27
C ASP A 28 -2.96 -4.51 1.78
N VAL A 29 -2.47 -3.30 1.47
CA VAL A 29 -2.09 -2.91 0.10
C VAL A 29 -0.63 -3.18 -0.21
N PHE A 30 0.17 -3.49 0.80
CA PHE A 30 1.59 -3.75 0.64
C PHE A 30 1.79 -5.25 0.79
N HIS A 31 1.37 -5.99 -0.23
CA HIS A 31 1.85 -7.35 -0.39
C HIS A 31 3.35 -7.27 -0.71
N VAL A 32 4.15 -7.28 0.34
CA VAL A 32 5.60 -7.35 0.25
C VAL A 32 5.94 -8.83 0.14
N ASP A 33 6.35 -9.26 -1.05
CA ASP A 33 7.06 -10.52 -1.16
C ASP A 33 8.43 -10.33 -0.52
N ILE A 34 8.63 -10.99 0.63
CA ILE A 34 9.86 -10.92 1.42
C ILE A 34 11.07 -11.29 0.57
N LYS A 35 10.95 -12.22 -0.38
CA LYS A 35 12.07 -12.63 -1.26
C LYS A 35 12.46 -11.53 -2.24
N ASP A 36 11.47 -10.82 -2.78
CA ASP A 36 11.73 -9.68 -3.66
C ASP A 36 12.31 -8.50 -2.87
N LEU A 37 11.83 -8.27 -1.63
CA LEU A 37 12.41 -7.26 -0.74
C LEU A 37 13.88 -7.57 -0.40
N GLU A 38 14.20 -8.81 -0.05
CA GLU A 38 15.57 -9.25 0.21
C GLU A 38 16.47 -9.03 -1.01
N ARG A 39 15.95 -9.31 -2.22
CA ARG A 39 16.67 -9.05 -3.48
C ARG A 39 16.96 -7.56 -3.68
N GLU A 40 15.97 -6.69 -3.49
CA GLU A 40 16.16 -5.23 -3.59
C GLU A 40 17.17 -4.72 -2.55
N LEU A 41 17.09 -5.18 -1.29
CA LEU A 41 18.03 -4.81 -0.23
C LEU A 41 19.47 -5.30 -0.52
N SER A 42 19.61 -6.48 -1.14
CA SER A 42 20.92 -7.02 -1.54
C SER A 42 21.57 -6.26 -2.70
N ARG A 43 20.79 -5.45 -3.43
CA ARG A 43 21.27 -4.54 -4.49
C ARG A 43 21.62 -3.14 -3.97
N GLY A 44 21.43 -2.90 -2.66
CA GLY A 44 21.77 -1.65 -1.96
C GLY A 44 23.26 -1.36 -1.97
#